data_AF-A0A2I0WWY7-F1
#
_entry.id   AF-A0A2I0WWY7-F1
#
_cell.length_a   1.000
_cell.length_b   1.000
_cell.length_c   1.000
_cell.angle_alpha   90.00
_cell.angle_beta   90.00
_cell.angle_gamma   90.00
#
_symmetry.space_group_name_H-M   'P 1'
#
loop_
_entity.id
_entity.type
_entity.pdbx_description
1 polymer ?
#
loop_
_entity_poly.entity_id
_entity_poly.type
_entity_poly.pdbx_seq_one_letter_code
_entity_poly.pdbx_strand_id
1 'polypeptide(L)'
;MLSIKTEYNIPRDYFNDFIGLIEETNPADNLIPSDLYRTKKLVSKLGLTAAKIDCCINGCILYYKDDAVEVYCRTCNAHRFKPKSGRQRRQKKDVSYSRLFYLPIILRLQRLYESMSLAGHMR
;
A
#
# COMPACT_ATOMS: atom_id res chain seq x y z
N MET A 1 -10.30 -12.56 -5.51
CA MET A 1 -9.14 -13.44 -5.20
C MET A 1 -8.25 -12.90 -4.09
N LEU A 2 -7.62 -11.72 -4.22
CA LEU A 2 -6.75 -11.21 -3.12
C LEU A 2 -7.54 -10.86 -1.84
N SER A 3 -8.79 -10.39 -1.96
CA SER A 3 -9.68 -10.11 -0.81
C SER A 3 -9.95 -11.37 0.01
N ILE A 4 -10.36 -12.45 -0.64
CA ILE A 4 -10.60 -13.76 -0.03
C ILE A 4 -9.33 -14.26 0.68
N LYS A 5 -8.17 -14.17 0.02
CA LYS A 5 -6.89 -14.53 0.64
C LYS A 5 -6.67 -13.78 1.96
N THR A 6 -6.92 -12.47 1.98
CA THR A 6 -6.72 -11.64 3.16
C THR A 6 -7.76 -11.89 4.24
N GLU A 7 -9.04 -12.04 3.87
CA GLU A 7 -10.16 -12.26 4.81
C GLU A 7 -10.00 -13.57 5.57
N TYR A 8 -9.57 -14.62 4.88
CA TYR A 8 -9.42 -15.95 5.47
C TYR A 8 -7.97 -16.30 5.84
N ASN A 9 -7.05 -15.33 5.77
CA ASN A 9 -5.62 -15.52 6.04
C ASN A 9 -5.02 -16.76 5.34
N ILE A 10 -5.45 -17.00 4.09
CA ILE A 10 -5.06 -18.19 3.33
C ILE A 10 -3.52 -18.20 3.17
N PRO A 11 -2.82 -19.33 3.39
CA PRO A 11 -1.38 -19.44 3.16
C PRO A 11 -0.97 -19.12 1.71
N ARG A 12 0.33 -18.83 1.48
CA ARG A 12 0.80 -18.54 0.11
C ARG A 12 0.64 -19.73 -0.81
N ASP A 13 1.09 -20.90 -0.35
CA ASP A 13 1.18 -22.09 -1.19
C ASP A 13 -0.21 -22.56 -1.61
N TYR A 14 -1.12 -22.68 -0.64
CA TYR A 14 -2.54 -22.97 -0.91
C TYR A 14 -3.17 -21.98 -1.92
N PHE A 15 -2.87 -20.68 -1.81
CA PHE A 15 -3.39 -19.70 -2.76
C PHE A 15 -2.84 -19.92 -4.17
N ASN A 16 -1.56 -20.27 -4.29
CA ASN A 16 -0.95 -20.54 -5.59
C ASN A 16 -1.53 -21.81 -6.21
N ASP A 17 -1.72 -22.88 -5.42
CA ASP A 17 -2.34 -24.13 -5.90
C ASP A 17 -3.77 -23.89 -6.38
N PHE A 18 -4.56 -23.12 -5.61
CA PHE A 18 -5.92 -22.75 -5.97
C PHE A 18 -5.98 -21.92 -7.26
N ILE A 19 -5.05 -20.96 -7.43
CA ILE A 19 -4.95 -20.19 -8.67
C ILE A 19 -4.54 -21.07 -9.85
N GLY A 20 -3.60 -21.99 -9.67
CA GLY A 20 -3.18 -22.93 -10.70
C GLY A 20 -4.35 -23.75 -11.22
N LEU A 21 -5.17 -24.29 -10.30
CA LEU A 21 -6.39 -25.00 -10.67
C LEU A 21 -7.38 -24.14 -11.47
N ILE A 22 -7.54 -22.87 -11.09
CA ILE A 22 -8.41 -21.93 -11.84
C ILE A 22 -7.83 -21.68 -13.24
N GLU A 23 -6.52 -21.49 -13.37
CA GLU A 23 -5.85 -21.29 -14.66
C GLU A 23 -6.02 -22.51 -15.58
N GLU A 24 -5.88 -23.72 -15.06
CA GLU A 24 -6.03 -24.99 -15.79
C GLU A 24 -7.47 -25.29 -16.23
N THR A 25 -8.45 -24.89 -15.43
CA THR A 25 -9.88 -25.13 -15.72
C THR A 25 -10.49 -24.11 -16.67
N ASN A 26 -9.76 -23.04 -17.00
CA ASN A 26 -10.20 -22.01 -17.93
C ASN A 26 -9.63 -22.22 -19.34
N PRO A 27 -10.22 -21.60 -20.37
CA PRO A 27 -9.69 -21.63 -21.73
C PRO A 27 -8.22 -21.19 -21.82
N ALA A 28 -7.48 -21.71 -22.79
CA ALA A 28 -6.03 -21.51 -22.91
C ALA A 28 -5.59 -20.04 -23.08
N ASP A 29 -6.50 -19.15 -23.50
CA ASP A 29 -6.28 -17.72 -23.71
C ASP A 29 -6.71 -16.85 -22.50
N ASN A 30 -6.88 -17.45 -21.32
CA ASN A 30 -7.29 -16.71 -20.13
C ASN A 30 -6.22 -15.74 -19.61
N LEU A 31 -6.66 -14.69 -18.90
CA LEU A 31 -5.81 -13.65 -18.32
C LEU A 31 -5.59 -13.84 -16.80
N ILE A 32 -5.79 -15.05 -16.29
CA ILE A 32 -5.67 -15.34 -14.86
C ILE A 32 -4.18 -15.33 -14.49
N PRO A 33 -3.75 -14.59 -13.44
CA PRO A 33 -2.36 -14.59 -13.05
C PRO A 33 -1.99 -15.91 -12.38
N SER A 34 -0.89 -16.55 -12.77
CA SER A 34 -0.50 -17.90 -12.31
C SER A 34 -0.04 -18.03 -10.84
N ASP A 35 0.14 -16.92 -10.11
CA ASP A 35 0.56 -16.97 -8.71
C ASP A 35 0.18 -15.69 -7.93
N LEU A 36 0.39 -15.72 -6.61
CA LEU A 36 0.18 -14.58 -5.72
C LEU A 36 0.99 -13.35 -6.11
N TYR A 37 2.24 -13.52 -6.54
CA TYR A 37 3.12 -12.40 -6.88
C TYR A 37 2.64 -11.68 -8.15
N ARG A 38 2.34 -12.41 -9.22
CA ARG A 38 1.77 -11.91 -10.46
C ARG A 38 0.41 -11.27 -10.22
N THR A 39 -0.43 -11.89 -9.39
CA THR A 39 -1.72 -11.31 -8.96
C THR A 39 -1.50 -9.96 -8.27
N LYS A 40 -0.59 -9.90 -7.28
CA LYS A 40 -0.26 -8.65 -6.59
C LYS A 40 0.34 -7.59 -7.52
N LYS A 41 1.20 -8.00 -8.46
CA LYS A 41 1.82 -7.12 -9.45
C LYS A 41 0.78 -6.56 -10.41
N LEU A 42 -0.18 -7.37 -10.86
CA LEU A 42 -1.28 -6.91 -11.70
C LEU A 42 -2.16 -5.91 -10.94
N VAL A 43 -2.55 -6.22 -9.71
CA VAL A 43 -3.34 -5.29 -8.87
C VAL A 43 -2.57 -4.01 -8.55
N SER A 44 -1.24 -4.06 -8.38
CA SER A 44 -0.44 -2.85 -8.19
C SER A 44 -0.49 -1.89 -9.39
N LYS A 45 -0.74 -2.39 -10.61
CA LYS A 45 -0.92 -1.55 -11.80
C LYS A 45 -2.27 -0.84 -11.82
N LEU A 46 -3.27 -1.31 -11.05
CA LEU A 46 -4.59 -0.67 -10.96
C LEU A 46 -4.58 0.64 -10.15
N GLY A 47 -3.40 1.21 -9.85
CA GLY A 47 -3.29 2.55 -9.26
C GLY A 47 -3.91 2.70 -7.87
N LEU A 48 -4.04 1.61 -7.10
CA LEU A 48 -4.41 1.64 -5.68
C LEU A 48 -3.20 2.06 -4.82
N THR A 49 -2.41 3.02 -5.31
CA THR A 49 -1.20 3.49 -4.67
C THR A 49 -1.56 4.35 -3.47
N ALA A 50 -1.23 3.87 -2.28
CA ALA A 50 -1.21 4.69 -1.08
C ALA A 50 0.17 5.34 -0.94
N ALA A 51 0.20 6.66 -0.83
CA ALA A 51 1.39 7.40 -0.42
C ALA A 51 1.63 7.16 1.08
N LYS A 52 2.86 6.84 1.45
CA LYS A 52 3.24 6.74 2.87
C LYS A 52 3.82 8.07 3.30
N ILE A 53 3.20 8.69 4.29
CA ILE A 53 3.66 9.94 4.90
C ILE A 53 4.12 9.62 6.31
N ASP A 54 5.35 9.97 6.65
CA ASP A 54 5.83 9.81 8.02
C ASP A 54 5.08 10.79 8.93
N CYS A 55 4.77 10.36 10.15
CA CYS A 55 4.14 11.22 11.15
C CYS A 55 4.87 11.15 12.49
N CYS A 56 4.69 12.20 13.29
CA CYS A 56 5.20 12.21 14.65
C CYS A 56 4.59 11.03 15.44
N ILE A 57 5.39 10.42 16.32
CA ILE A 57 4.92 9.33 17.19
C ILE A 57 3.73 9.74 18.06
N ASN A 58 3.69 11.02 18.47
CA ASN A 58 2.61 11.61 19.26
C ASN A 58 1.49 12.21 18.38
N GLY A 59 1.53 12.03 17.05
CA GLY A 59 0.51 12.53 16.13
C GLY A 59 0.48 14.05 15.92
N CYS A 60 1.46 14.80 16.44
CA CYS A 60 1.42 16.27 16.38
C CYS A 60 1.49 16.85 14.97
N ILE A 61 2.33 16.26 14.11
CA ILE A 61 2.57 16.74 12.73
C ILE A 61 2.73 15.57 11.76
N LEU A 62 2.50 15.86 10.48
CA LEU A 62 2.91 15.03 9.36
C LEU A 62 4.22 15.61 8.78
N TYR A 63 5.20 14.74 8.54
CA TYR A 63 6.45 15.14 7.87
C TYR A 63 6.19 15.20 6.36
N TYR A 64 5.52 16.27 5.92
CA TYR A 64 5.04 16.49 4.56
C TYR A 64 5.29 17.93 4.11
N LYS A 65 5.58 18.12 2.82
CA LYS A 65 5.98 19.41 2.21
C LYS A 65 7.09 20.09 3.01
N ASP A 66 6.80 21.22 3.67
CA ASP A 66 7.80 22.04 4.35
C ASP A 66 8.43 21.30 5.53
N ASP A 67 7.67 20.42 6.20
CA ASP A 67 8.16 19.61 7.31
C ASP A 67 8.82 18.29 6.81
N ALA A 68 8.99 18.07 5.51
CA ALA A 68 9.45 16.78 4.97
C ALA A 68 10.93 16.46 5.28
N VAL A 69 11.77 17.49 5.48
CA VAL A 69 13.19 17.34 5.82
C VAL A 69 13.44 17.28 7.33
N GLU A 70 12.42 17.58 8.13
CA GLU A 70 12.55 17.63 9.58
C GLU A 70 12.81 16.24 10.18
N VAL A 71 13.74 16.22 11.13
CA VAL A 71 14.14 15.02 11.89
C VAL A 71 13.47 15.02 13.27
N TYR A 72 13.14 16.19 13.80
CA TYR A 72 12.49 16.36 15.10
C TYR A 72 11.13 17.03 14.91
N CYS A 73 10.16 16.63 15.73
CA CYS A 73 8.86 17.25 15.72
C CYS A 73 8.94 18.66 16.34
N ARG A 74 8.59 19.70 15.58
CA ARG A 74 8.55 21.08 16.07
C ARG A 74 7.64 21.34 17.27
N THR A 75 6.69 20.45 17.55
CA THR A 75 5.70 20.60 18.65
C THR A 75 6.11 19.87 19.92
N CYS A 76 6.59 18.63 19.83
CA CYS A 76 6.91 17.80 21.00
C CYS A 76 8.38 17.35 21.09
N ASN A 77 9.22 17.84 20.16
CA ASN A 77 10.63 17.51 20.04
C ASN A 77 10.95 16.00 19.91
N ALA A 78 9.94 15.17 19.62
CA ALA A 78 10.12 13.74 19.41
C ALA A 78 10.90 13.48 18.11
N HIS A 79 11.82 12.52 18.16
CA HIS A 79 12.59 12.11 16.99
C HIS A 79 11.72 11.35 15.98
N ARG A 80 11.88 11.65 14.69
CA ARG A 80 11.13 11.02 13.59
C ARG A 80 11.47 9.54 13.41
N PHE A 81 12.75 9.20 13.46
CA PHE A 81 13.24 7.86 13.09
C PHE A 81 13.56 6.97 14.29
N LYS A 82 13.37 5.66 14.14
CA LYS A 82 13.81 4.67 15.13
C LYS A 82 15.34 4.61 15.16
N PRO A 83 15.94 4.38 16.34
CA PRO A 83 17.39 4.22 16.46
C PRO A 83 17.86 3.02 15.63
N LYS A 84 19.00 3.17 14.97
CA LYS A 84 19.62 2.09 14.20
C LYS A 84 20.24 1.08 15.17
N SER A 85 19.51 0.01 15.49
CA SER A 85 20.06 -1.11 16.26
C SER A 85 20.94 -2.01 15.36
N GLY A 86 22.18 -2.25 15.82
CA GLY A 86 23.12 -3.25 15.27
C GLY A 86 24.39 -2.69 14.62
N ARG A 87 25.53 -3.37 14.85
CA ARG A 87 26.78 -3.19 14.09
C ARG A 87 26.68 -3.96 12.77
N GLN A 88 26.17 -3.36 11.71
CA GLN A 88 26.18 -3.97 10.37
C GLN A 88 26.92 -3.11 9.36
N ARG A 89 27.64 -3.77 8.45
CA ARG A 89 28.50 -3.14 7.41
C ARG A 89 27.73 -2.33 6.34
N ARG A 90 26.39 -2.33 6.33
CA ARG A 90 25.57 -1.64 5.32
C ARG A 90 24.75 -0.51 5.95
N GLN A 91 24.65 0.63 5.26
CA GLN A 91 23.80 1.74 5.71
C GLN A 91 22.34 1.28 5.80
N LYS A 92 21.76 1.34 7.01
CA LYS A 92 20.35 1.04 7.25
C LYS A 92 19.51 2.24 6.81
N LYS A 93 18.46 2.00 6.01
CA LYS A 93 17.46 3.01 5.67
C LYS A 93 16.80 3.51 6.94
N ASP A 94 16.52 4.80 7.01
CA ASP A 94 15.82 5.40 8.15
C ASP A 94 14.37 4.91 8.17
N VAL A 95 13.92 4.52 9.36
CA VAL A 95 12.58 3.97 9.58
C VAL A 95 11.87 4.89 10.54
N SER A 96 10.80 5.54 10.08
CA SER A 96 9.99 6.40 10.95
C SER A 96 9.35 5.60 12.08
N TYR A 97 9.14 6.24 13.23
CA TYR A 97 8.36 5.68 14.32
C TYR A 97 6.92 5.40 13.91
N SER A 98 6.30 6.35 13.19
CA SER A 98 4.91 6.27 12.76
C SER A 98 4.75 6.72 11.30
N ARG A 99 3.76 6.12 10.62
CA ARG A 99 3.43 6.40 9.22
C ARG A 99 1.93 6.37 9.01
N LEU A 100 1.44 7.34 8.24
CA LEU A 100 0.08 7.38 7.74
C LEU A 100 0.05 7.00 6.26
N PHE A 101 -0.99 6.28 5.87
CA PHE A 101 -1.27 5.95 4.47
C PHE A 101 -2.23 6.98 3.89
N TYR A 102 -1.73 7.84 3.02
CA TYR A 102 -2.51 8.82 2.28
C TYR A 102 -2.96 8.23 0.95
N LEU A 103 -4.27 8.26 0.69
CA LEU A 103 -4.86 7.85 -0.58
C LEU A 103 -5.13 9.13 -1.39
N PRO A 104 -4.38 9.40 -2.49
CA PRO A 104 -4.51 10.65 -3.25
C PRO A 104 -5.95 10.91 -3.68
N ILE A 105 -6.48 12.06 -3.26
CA ILE A 105 -7.90 12.37 -3.46
C ILE A 105 -8.24 12.56 -4.94
N ILE A 106 -7.34 13.16 -5.73
CA ILE A 106 -7.55 13.46 -7.15
C ILE A 106 -7.86 12.19 -7.95
N LEU A 107 -7.01 11.16 -7.82
CA LEU A 107 -7.21 9.88 -8.51
C LEU A 107 -8.52 9.19 -8.09
N ARG A 108 -8.94 9.37 -6.84
CA ARG A 108 -10.20 8.81 -6.34
C ARG A 108 -11.40 9.57 -6.89
N LEU A 109 -11.33 10.90 -6.92
CA LEU A 109 -12.37 11.73 -7.51
C LEU A 109 -12.53 11.42 -9.00
N GLN A 110 -11.44 11.32 -9.76
CA GLN A 110 -11.48 10.92 -11.17
C GLN A 110 -12.27 9.62 -11.36
N ARG A 111 -11.96 8.57 -10.59
CA ARG A 111 -12.70 7.29 -10.64
C ARG A 111 -14.16 7.41 -10.26
N LEU A 112 -14.48 8.24 -9.27
CA LEU A 112 -15.86 8.44 -8.84
C LEU A 112 -16.67 9.16 -9.95
N TYR A 113 -16.08 10.16 -10.61
CA TYR A 113 -16.70 10.87 -11.74
C TYR A 113 -16.77 10.03 -13.04
N GLU A 114 -15.84 9.10 -13.24
CA GLU A 114 -15.86 8.14 -14.37
C GLU A 114 -16.87 7.00 -14.17
N SER A 115 -17.26 6.71 -12.93
CA SER A 115 -18.20 5.64 -12.63
C SER A 115 -19.63 6.05 -12.99
N MET A 116 -20.26 5.34 -13.93
CA MET A 116 -21.65 5.60 -14.34
C MET A 116 -22.65 5.54 -13.17
N SER A 117 -22.40 4.69 -12.18
CA SER A 117 -23.30 4.54 -11.02
C SER A 117 -23.12 5.63 -9.97
N LEU A 118 -21.92 6.22 -9.86
CA LEU A 118 -21.61 7.20 -8.81
C LEU A 118 -21.60 8.64 -9.32
N ALA A 119 -21.30 8.86 -10.60
CA ALA A 119 -21.20 10.19 -11.20
C ALA A 119 -22.48 11.03 -11.06
N GLY A 120 -23.66 10.39 -11.10
CA GLY A 120 -24.94 11.06 -10.89
C GLY A 120 -25.12 11.66 -9.49
N HIS A 121 -24.43 11.10 -8.47
CA HIS A 121 -24.46 11.56 -7.09
C HIS A 121 -23.36 12.58 -6.76
N MET A 122 -22.47 12.89 -7.72
CA MET A 122 -21.36 13.82 -7.53
C MET A 122 -21.62 15.23 -8.08
N ARG A 123 -22.83 15.49 -8.60
CA ARG A 123 -23.22 16.79 -9.17
C ARG A 123 -23.79 17.73 -8.12
#